data_AF-A0A150TS04-F1
#
_entry.id   AF-A0A150TS04-F1
#
_cell.length_a   1.000
_cell.length_b   1.000
_cell.length_c   1.000
_cell.angle_alpha   90.00
_cell.angle_beta   90.00
_cell.angle_gamma   90.00
#
_symmetry.space_group_name_H-M   'P 1'
#
loop_
_entity.id
_entity.type
_entity.pdbx_description
1 polymer ?
#
loop_
_entity_poly.entity_id
_entity_poly.type
_entity_poly.pdbx_seq_one_letter_code
_entity_poly.pdbx_strand_id
1 'polypeptide(L)'
;MGEDSAAELTLLDLDTEGLLLSALEQIQHACGDLWQRDDADPGHDCALTPLGQGFGAEWRTSPEFALVRLLTMTPANADMTGTSLEDLQQFYENNPGTFSYDFADILAEALGISRTAPLLPIPKLVQALQQQLLGTHPAVPDADGRKMPVTLYEALHDLEPLSEKLGPSGGHPGVLVRDDGTFTTRSELLLPDFEMRIFAESGLRRVMKIDLSKGSKGGGHMFVREGDALLRFELDDPEGFQITGVAEHPTVDLRIALRELPTTVPSCTETPACQDNSPDMPVGDGTIWRVSPFLLEPIVTRAAYLTYSEREFTGCYFQASGSCRLGMNIGQGGDPPGWTVFNADLSFPPDPPPQVPSHQFLWELLTEIAQVVVHDPTGDGAREMAEGEVQPVYALQGVDLGITADDVTAGFRRALESRAGEIAESVVGRYWEENASLDLFYGRGAPGGAPYLYFVTKDDLRPSDQNPAVPRDYTYTKPGFFTSPDLDAASKVSKKEIDGVGDKTHEKLRLLPGETMLYMQDDEAAVYQVRFHVPDEEDPVEIIAEVRRL
;
A
#
# COMPACT_ATOMS: atom_id res chain seq x y z
N MET A 1 -19.91 9.38 5.31
CA MET A 1 -18.65 9.15 6.05
C MET A 1 -18.08 10.50 6.46
N GLY A 2 -17.58 10.62 7.69
CA GLY A 2 -16.77 11.78 8.09
C GLY A 2 -15.31 11.58 7.67
N GLU A 3 -14.49 12.63 7.77
CA GLU A 3 -13.04 12.61 7.45
C GLU A 3 -12.31 11.49 8.21
N ASP A 4 -12.59 11.32 9.51
CA ASP A 4 -11.99 10.27 10.34
C ASP A 4 -12.20 8.86 9.76
N SER A 5 -13.40 8.58 9.24
CA SER A 5 -13.71 7.27 8.63
C SER A 5 -12.98 7.07 7.31
N ALA A 6 -12.73 8.14 6.55
CA ALA A 6 -11.99 8.07 5.29
C ALA A 6 -10.48 7.83 5.53
N ALA A 7 -9.95 8.34 6.64
CA ALA A 7 -8.55 8.15 7.03
C ALA A 7 -8.25 6.71 7.50
N GLU A 8 -9.25 5.99 8.00
CA GLU A 8 -9.11 4.59 8.42
C GLU A 8 -9.36 3.58 7.29
N LEU A 9 -9.83 4.02 6.12
CA LEU A 9 -10.20 3.15 5.03
C LEU A 9 -9.08 3.08 4.00
N THR A 10 -8.35 1.96 3.96
CA THR A 10 -7.40 1.68 2.87
C THR A 10 -8.16 1.55 1.55
N LEU A 11 -7.84 2.43 0.61
CA LEU A 11 -8.37 2.41 -0.74
C LEU A 11 -7.64 1.36 -1.59
N LEU A 12 -6.31 1.41 -1.59
CA LEU A 12 -5.47 0.46 -2.32
C LEU A 12 -4.12 0.29 -1.61
N ASP A 13 -3.53 -0.89 -1.77
CA ASP A 13 -2.12 -1.13 -1.42
C ASP A 13 -1.29 -0.87 -2.66
N LEU A 14 -0.65 0.29 -2.73
CA LEU A 14 0.15 0.73 -3.88
C LEU A 14 1.38 -0.17 -4.01
N ASP A 15 1.57 -0.75 -5.18
CA ASP A 15 2.86 -1.39 -5.52
C ASP A 15 3.90 -0.29 -5.75
N THR A 16 4.95 -0.28 -4.94
CA THR A 16 5.94 0.79 -4.92
C THR A 16 6.99 0.64 -6.02
N GLU A 17 6.99 -0.47 -6.78
CA GLU A 17 7.96 -0.71 -7.85
C GLU A 17 7.91 0.36 -8.93
N GLY A 18 6.71 0.67 -9.46
CA GLY A 18 6.54 1.67 -10.52
C GLY A 18 6.96 3.07 -10.07
N LEU A 19 6.55 3.48 -8.87
CA LEU A 19 6.92 4.74 -8.25
C LEU A 19 8.44 4.91 -8.15
N LEU A 20 9.12 3.93 -7.56
CA LEU A 20 10.58 4.00 -7.34
C LEU A 20 11.36 3.89 -8.65
N LEU A 21 10.89 3.06 -9.60
CA LEU A 21 11.48 2.96 -10.94
C LEU A 21 11.42 4.31 -11.64
N SER A 22 10.23 4.93 -11.72
CA SER A 22 10.03 6.23 -12.35
C SER A 22 10.88 7.31 -11.68
N ALA A 23 10.94 7.34 -10.35
CA ALA A 23 11.75 8.29 -9.60
C ALA A 23 13.26 8.14 -9.89
N LEU A 24 13.78 6.91 -9.85
CA LEU A 24 15.21 6.65 -10.11
C LEU A 24 15.60 6.93 -11.56
N GLU A 25 14.74 6.60 -12.53
CA GLU A 25 14.97 6.93 -13.94
C GLU A 25 15.01 8.45 -14.15
N GLN A 26 14.07 9.21 -13.56
CA GLN A 26 14.12 10.67 -13.62
C GLN A 26 15.43 11.24 -13.06
N ILE A 27 15.91 10.72 -11.93
CA ILE A 27 17.17 11.16 -11.33
C ILE A 27 18.37 10.76 -12.21
N GLN A 28 18.45 9.51 -12.65
CA GLN A 28 19.55 9.02 -13.50
C GLN A 28 19.71 9.86 -14.77
N HIS A 29 18.58 10.30 -15.36
CA HIS A 29 18.56 11.09 -16.59
C HIS A 29 18.54 12.61 -16.36
N ALA A 30 18.62 13.09 -15.11
CA ALA A 30 18.53 14.51 -14.78
C ALA A 30 19.61 15.38 -15.46
N CYS A 31 20.78 14.80 -15.78
CA CYS A 31 21.91 15.49 -16.41
C CYS A 31 22.24 14.96 -17.81
N GLY A 32 21.23 14.39 -18.49
CA GLY A 32 21.33 13.86 -19.85
C GLY A 32 21.86 12.42 -19.92
N ASP A 33 22.00 11.91 -21.14
CA ASP A 33 22.25 10.47 -21.41
C ASP A 33 23.69 10.17 -21.82
N LEU A 34 24.57 11.17 -21.81
CA LEU A 34 25.92 11.01 -22.35
C LEU A 34 26.78 10.02 -21.55
N TRP A 35 26.40 9.73 -20.30
CA TRP A 35 27.00 8.69 -19.46
C TRP A 35 26.95 7.29 -20.07
N GLN A 36 26.08 7.05 -21.05
CA GLN A 36 26.00 5.78 -21.78
C GLN A 36 27.12 5.59 -22.80
N ARG A 37 27.98 6.61 -22.99
CA ARG A 37 29.17 6.52 -23.85
C ARG A 37 30.29 5.82 -23.12
N ASP A 38 31.13 5.13 -23.88
CA ASP A 38 32.39 4.56 -23.39
C ASP A 38 33.42 5.70 -23.31
N ASP A 39 33.30 6.53 -22.28
CA ASP A 39 34.10 7.73 -22.04
C ASP A 39 34.30 7.93 -20.52
N ALA A 40 35.53 8.25 -20.11
CA ALA A 40 35.88 8.47 -18.71
C ALA A 40 35.22 9.74 -18.13
N ASP A 41 35.08 10.78 -18.97
CA ASP A 41 34.32 12.00 -18.67
C ASP A 41 33.17 12.11 -19.69
N PRO A 42 32.01 11.51 -19.41
CA PRO A 42 30.92 11.48 -20.36
C PRO A 42 30.28 12.85 -20.62
N GLY A 43 30.64 13.90 -19.86
CA GLY A 43 30.14 15.26 -20.07
C GLY A 43 28.69 15.46 -19.64
N HIS A 44 28.35 15.06 -18.41
CA HIS A 44 27.04 15.37 -17.80
C HIS A 44 26.71 16.86 -17.92
N ASP A 45 25.44 17.16 -18.19
CA ASP A 45 24.93 18.54 -18.25
C ASP A 45 23.54 18.62 -17.61
N CYS A 46 23.51 19.03 -16.34
CA CYS A 46 22.26 19.19 -15.60
C CYS A 46 21.42 20.38 -16.07
N ALA A 47 21.91 21.24 -16.98
CA ALA A 47 21.08 22.30 -17.57
C ALA A 47 20.07 21.75 -18.60
N LEU A 48 20.19 20.48 -19.03
CA LEU A 48 19.38 19.90 -20.09
C LEU A 48 17.96 19.54 -19.69
N THR A 49 17.69 19.29 -18.40
CA THR A 49 16.38 18.84 -17.93
C THR A 49 15.79 19.78 -16.87
N PRO A 50 14.46 19.83 -16.69
CA PRO A 50 13.85 20.60 -15.60
C PRO A 50 14.35 20.19 -14.21
N LEU A 51 14.53 18.89 -13.96
CA LEU A 51 15.04 18.37 -12.69
C LEU A 51 16.48 18.82 -12.43
N GLY A 52 17.36 18.63 -13.42
CA GLY A 52 18.77 19.02 -13.31
C GLY A 52 18.97 20.53 -13.12
N GLN A 53 18.11 21.36 -13.73
CA GLN A 53 18.13 22.81 -13.52
C GLN A 53 17.80 23.18 -12.06
N GLY A 54 17.06 22.31 -11.35
CA GLY A 54 16.76 22.44 -9.93
C GLY A 54 17.98 22.32 -9.00
N PHE A 55 19.09 21.73 -9.47
CA PHE A 55 20.31 21.55 -8.66
C PHE A 55 21.10 22.85 -8.50
N GLY A 56 20.73 23.91 -9.23
CA GLY A 56 21.35 25.23 -9.15
C GLY A 56 22.56 25.41 -10.08
N ALA A 57 23.18 26.59 -10.03
CA ALA A 57 24.27 26.96 -10.94
C ALA A 57 25.57 26.19 -10.69
N GLU A 58 25.83 25.82 -9.43
CA GLU A 58 27.02 25.08 -8.99
C GLU A 58 26.72 23.58 -8.85
N TRP A 59 25.85 23.03 -9.71
CA TRP A 59 25.37 21.66 -9.61
C TRP A 59 26.47 20.61 -9.56
N ARG A 60 27.66 20.87 -10.13
CA ARG A 60 28.79 19.92 -10.16
C ARG A 60 29.29 19.50 -8.79
N THR A 61 29.08 20.34 -7.77
CA THR A 61 29.49 20.07 -6.39
C THR A 61 28.27 19.91 -5.48
N SER A 62 27.11 19.62 -6.05
CA SER A 62 25.86 19.42 -5.29
C SER A 62 25.68 17.96 -4.87
N PRO A 63 25.05 17.70 -3.71
CA PRO A 63 24.65 16.35 -3.33
C PRO A 63 23.75 15.67 -4.38
N GLU A 64 22.89 16.44 -5.05
CA GLU A 64 22.00 15.95 -6.09
C GLU A 64 22.79 15.39 -7.28
N PHE A 65 23.86 16.07 -7.71
CA PHE A 65 24.69 15.56 -8.79
C PHE A 65 25.57 14.38 -8.37
N ALA A 66 26.03 14.33 -7.12
CA ALA A 66 26.76 13.17 -6.60
C ALA A 66 25.96 11.86 -6.73
N LEU A 67 24.67 11.88 -6.41
CA LEU A 67 23.84 10.70 -6.62
C LEU A 67 23.56 10.44 -8.11
N VAL A 68 23.44 11.45 -8.97
CA VAL A 68 23.39 11.24 -10.43
C VAL A 68 24.66 10.52 -10.90
N ARG A 69 25.84 10.95 -10.45
CA ARG A 69 27.12 10.30 -10.77
C ARG A 69 27.14 8.85 -10.31
N LEU A 70 26.69 8.57 -9.09
CA LEU A 70 26.57 7.21 -8.58
C LEU A 70 25.63 6.33 -9.43
N LEU A 71 24.46 6.84 -9.80
CA LEU A 71 23.47 6.12 -10.61
C LEU A 71 23.89 5.91 -12.07
N THR A 72 24.81 6.75 -12.56
CA THR A 72 25.31 6.72 -13.95
C THR A 72 26.75 6.22 -14.05
N MET A 73 27.30 5.70 -12.95
CA MET A 73 28.63 5.12 -12.93
C MET A 73 28.63 3.80 -13.69
N THR A 74 29.56 3.66 -14.63
CA THR A 74 29.78 2.50 -15.51
C THR A 74 31.26 2.13 -15.44
N PRO A 75 31.67 0.93 -15.88
CA PRO A 75 33.10 0.61 -15.90
C PRO A 75 33.96 1.60 -16.72
N ALA A 76 33.39 2.22 -17.77
CA ALA A 76 34.08 3.19 -18.61
C ALA A 76 34.34 4.54 -17.93
N ASN A 77 33.49 4.95 -17.00
CA ASN A 77 33.51 6.28 -16.38
C ASN A 77 33.73 6.29 -14.86
N ALA A 78 34.01 5.11 -14.29
CA ALA A 78 34.31 4.94 -12.89
C ALA A 78 35.74 5.44 -12.61
N ASP A 79 35.84 6.36 -11.65
CA ASP A 79 37.11 6.87 -11.14
C ASP A 79 37.41 6.21 -9.80
N MET A 80 38.57 5.55 -9.69
CA MET A 80 38.99 4.84 -8.47
C MET A 80 39.88 5.69 -7.58
N THR A 81 40.16 6.95 -7.95
CA THR A 81 40.96 7.89 -7.13
C THR A 81 40.39 7.94 -5.72
N GLY A 82 41.23 7.73 -4.69
CA GLY A 82 40.82 7.69 -3.29
C GLY A 82 40.28 6.35 -2.78
N THR A 83 40.17 5.33 -3.63
CA THR A 83 39.76 3.96 -3.26
C THR A 83 40.95 3.00 -3.16
N SER A 84 40.74 1.81 -2.62
CA SER A 84 41.71 0.72 -2.59
C SER A 84 42.08 0.15 -3.98
N LEU A 85 41.37 0.56 -5.04
CA LEU A 85 41.66 0.22 -6.43
C LEU A 85 42.51 1.27 -7.16
N GLU A 86 42.77 2.43 -6.56
CA GLU A 86 43.49 3.55 -7.20
C GLU A 86 44.84 3.11 -7.78
N ASP A 87 45.68 2.47 -6.96
CA ASP A 87 47.01 2.01 -7.37
C ASP A 87 46.94 1.00 -8.53
N LEU A 88 45.90 0.16 -8.54
CA LEU A 88 45.69 -0.81 -9.60
C LEU A 88 45.24 -0.12 -10.89
N GLN A 89 44.31 0.83 -10.83
CA GLN A 89 43.90 1.64 -11.97
C GLN A 89 45.09 2.39 -12.56
N GLN A 90 45.82 3.14 -11.72
CA GLN A 90 47.01 3.90 -12.14
C GLN A 90 48.09 3.00 -12.75
N PHE A 91 48.23 1.76 -12.28
CA PHE A 91 49.17 0.81 -12.87
C PHE A 91 48.82 0.46 -14.32
N TYR A 92 47.54 0.26 -14.66
CA TYR A 92 47.14 0.04 -16.05
C TYR A 92 47.30 1.30 -16.91
N GLU A 93 46.89 2.45 -16.39
CA GLU A 93 46.95 3.73 -17.10
C GLU A 93 48.40 4.19 -17.39
N ASN A 94 49.32 3.98 -16.45
CA ASN A 94 50.73 4.35 -16.60
C ASN A 94 51.54 3.38 -17.47
N ASN A 95 50.98 2.23 -17.84
CA ASN A 95 51.64 1.23 -18.67
C ASN A 95 50.87 0.95 -19.98
N PRO A 96 50.57 1.99 -20.78
CA PRO A 96 49.80 1.82 -22.01
C PRO A 96 50.57 0.94 -23.00
N GLY A 97 49.98 -0.18 -23.40
CA GLY A 97 50.55 -1.15 -24.34
C GLY A 97 51.28 -2.35 -23.72
N THR A 98 51.43 -2.40 -22.39
CA THR A 98 51.86 -3.63 -21.68
C THR A 98 50.72 -4.63 -21.59
N PHE A 99 49.51 -4.13 -21.37
CA PHE A 99 48.29 -4.92 -21.26
C PHE A 99 47.44 -4.75 -22.53
N SER A 100 46.73 -5.82 -22.91
CA SER A 100 45.75 -5.77 -24.01
C SER A 100 44.38 -5.23 -23.56
N TYR A 101 44.26 -4.84 -22.29
CA TYR A 101 43.06 -4.41 -21.62
C TYR A 101 43.39 -3.15 -20.80
N ASP A 102 42.43 -2.25 -20.67
CA ASP A 102 42.50 -1.16 -19.69
C ASP A 102 41.79 -1.57 -18.38
N PHE A 103 41.76 -0.65 -17.40
CA PHE A 103 41.08 -0.93 -16.13
C PHE A 103 39.56 -1.08 -16.28
N ALA A 104 38.94 -0.33 -17.21
CA ALA A 104 37.51 -0.42 -17.49
C ALA A 104 37.10 -1.80 -18.03
N ASP A 105 37.93 -2.42 -18.88
CA ASP A 105 37.74 -3.79 -19.33
C ASP A 105 37.74 -4.78 -18.16
N ILE A 106 38.69 -4.61 -17.24
CA ILE A 106 38.85 -5.48 -16.08
C ILE A 106 37.65 -5.37 -15.14
N LEU A 107 37.20 -4.15 -14.86
CA LEU A 107 36.03 -3.90 -14.04
C LEU A 107 34.75 -4.44 -14.70
N ALA A 108 34.59 -4.24 -16.01
CA ALA A 108 33.46 -4.78 -16.77
C ALA A 108 33.40 -6.32 -16.72
N GLU A 109 34.54 -6.99 -16.94
CA GLU A 109 34.64 -8.45 -16.84
C GLU A 109 34.39 -8.94 -15.42
N ALA A 110 34.96 -8.29 -14.40
CA ALA A 110 34.77 -8.63 -12.99
C ALA A 110 33.29 -8.65 -12.62
N LEU A 111 32.57 -7.60 -13.01
CA LEU A 111 31.14 -7.43 -12.75
C LEU A 111 30.27 -8.27 -13.70
N GLY A 112 30.79 -8.70 -14.85
CA GLY A 112 30.01 -9.44 -15.85
C GLY A 112 29.02 -8.56 -16.60
N ILE A 113 29.36 -7.28 -16.82
CA ILE A 113 28.52 -6.29 -17.52
C ILE A 113 29.32 -5.64 -18.66
N SER A 114 28.66 -4.88 -19.53
CA SER A 114 29.36 -4.08 -20.55
C SER A 114 30.01 -2.84 -19.94
N ARG A 115 31.04 -2.29 -20.61
CA ARG A 115 31.75 -1.06 -20.21
C ARG A 115 30.85 0.15 -19.96
N THR A 116 29.70 0.22 -20.62
CA THR A 116 28.75 1.33 -20.51
C THR A 116 27.48 1.00 -19.74
N ALA A 117 27.40 -0.20 -19.14
CA ALA A 117 26.27 -0.54 -18.27
C ALA A 117 26.49 0.06 -16.88
N PRO A 118 25.45 0.57 -16.21
CA PRO A 118 25.55 1.00 -14.82
C PRO A 118 26.09 -0.11 -13.91
N LEU A 119 26.96 0.23 -12.95
CA LEU A 119 27.47 -0.72 -11.97
C LEU A 119 26.34 -1.34 -11.15
N LEU A 120 25.29 -0.56 -10.86
CA LEU A 120 24.10 -1.04 -10.17
C LEU A 120 22.87 -0.82 -11.05
N PRO A 121 22.16 -1.87 -11.48
CA PRO A 121 20.97 -1.72 -12.31
C PRO A 121 19.78 -1.19 -11.49
N ILE A 122 18.98 -0.29 -12.08
CA ILE A 122 17.83 0.34 -11.40
C ILE A 122 16.88 -0.69 -10.74
N PRO A 123 16.50 -1.82 -11.36
CA PRO A 123 15.63 -2.80 -10.69
C PRO A 123 16.17 -3.35 -9.37
N LYS A 124 17.49 -3.37 -9.18
CA LYS A 124 18.13 -3.81 -7.92
C LYS A 124 18.21 -2.68 -6.91
N LEU A 125 18.37 -1.44 -7.36
CA LEU A 125 18.23 -0.24 -6.53
C LEU A 125 16.79 -0.06 -6.04
N VAL A 126 15.77 -0.30 -6.88
CA VAL A 126 14.37 -0.32 -6.47
C VAL A 126 14.15 -1.32 -5.34
N GLN A 127 14.60 -2.58 -5.50
CA GLN A 127 14.49 -3.59 -4.44
C GLN A 127 15.23 -3.20 -3.17
N ALA A 128 16.40 -2.56 -3.28
CA ALA A 128 17.13 -2.06 -2.12
C ALA A 128 16.36 -0.94 -1.42
N LEU A 129 15.84 0.05 -2.14
CA LEU A 129 15.02 1.13 -1.58
C LEU A 129 13.74 0.60 -0.93
N GLN A 130 13.08 -0.36 -1.56
CA GLN A 130 11.92 -1.04 -0.99
C GLN A 130 12.27 -1.65 0.37
N GLN A 131 13.32 -2.47 0.45
CA GLN A 131 13.67 -3.19 1.67
C GLN A 131 14.29 -2.28 2.75
N GLN A 132 15.14 -1.34 2.35
CA GLN A 132 16.00 -0.58 3.25
C GLN A 132 15.36 0.75 3.67
N LEU A 133 14.65 1.43 2.76
CA LEU A 133 14.03 2.74 3.00
C LEU A 133 12.53 2.62 3.28
N LEU A 134 11.75 2.03 2.38
CA LEU A 134 10.30 1.92 2.57
C LEU A 134 9.94 0.92 3.69
N GLY A 135 10.48 -0.29 3.64
CA GLY A 135 10.14 -1.39 4.55
C GLY A 135 10.58 -1.15 6.00
N THR A 136 11.44 -0.16 6.24
CA THR A 136 11.88 0.25 7.58
C THR A 136 11.16 1.51 8.08
N HIS A 137 10.32 2.12 7.25
CA HIS A 137 9.53 3.29 7.62
C HIS A 137 8.33 2.89 8.50
N PRO A 138 8.09 3.52 9.67
CA PRO A 138 7.01 3.14 10.58
C PRO A 138 5.58 3.18 10.01
N ALA A 139 5.35 4.01 8.99
CA ALA A 139 4.06 4.14 8.30
C ALA A 139 3.84 3.13 7.16
N VAL A 140 4.86 2.32 6.82
CA VAL A 140 4.78 1.27 5.80
C VAL A 140 4.69 -0.07 6.53
N PRO A 141 3.51 -0.71 6.60
CA PRO A 141 3.34 -1.95 7.35
C PRO A 141 3.99 -3.17 6.68
N ASP A 142 4.27 -3.09 5.37
CA ASP A 142 4.98 -4.12 4.64
C ASP A 142 6.48 -4.01 4.88
N ALA A 143 7.07 -4.99 5.57
CA ALA A 143 8.49 -5.01 5.89
C ALA A 143 9.40 -5.14 4.65
N ASP A 144 8.87 -5.62 3.52
CA ASP A 144 9.59 -5.63 2.25
C ASP A 144 9.47 -4.30 1.50
N GLY A 145 8.62 -3.38 1.97
CA GLY A 145 8.36 -2.06 1.38
C GLY A 145 7.78 -2.08 -0.03
N ARG A 146 7.26 -3.22 -0.48
CA ARG A 146 6.66 -3.40 -1.82
C ARG A 146 5.25 -2.85 -1.88
N LYS A 147 4.55 -2.85 -0.76
CA LYS A 147 3.18 -2.36 -0.64
C LYS A 147 3.08 -1.20 0.32
N MET A 148 2.47 -0.12 -0.15
CA MET A 148 2.18 1.05 0.66
C MET A 148 0.67 1.31 0.70
N PRO A 149 0.02 1.25 1.87
CA PRO A 149 -1.42 1.50 1.94
C PRO A 149 -1.69 2.97 1.64
N VAL A 150 -2.57 3.23 0.67
CA VAL A 150 -3.13 4.55 0.38
C VAL A 150 -4.56 4.57 0.90
N THR A 151 -4.90 5.55 1.72
CA THR A 151 -6.25 5.68 2.30
C THR A 151 -7.18 6.43 1.37
N LEU A 152 -8.49 6.27 1.57
CA LEU A 152 -9.49 7.06 0.85
C LEU A 152 -9.29 8.55 1.14
N TYR A 153 -8.94 8.92 2.38
CA TYR A 153 -8.61 10.30 2.73
C TYR A 153 -7.43 10.82 1.90
N GLU A 154 -6.32 10.08 1.83
CA GLU A 154 -5.18 10.47 1.00
C GLU A 154 -5.58 10.67 -0.46
N ALA A 155 -6.35 9.75 -1.04
CA ALA A 155 -6.81 9.87 -2.43
C ALA A 155 -7.71 11.08 -2.66
N LEU A 156 -8.62 11.39 -1.73
CA LEU A 156 -9.51 12.57 -1.80
C LEU A 156 -8.78 13.91 -1.60
N HIS A 157 -7.58 13.87 -1.02
CA HIS A 157 -6.72 15.02 -0.80
C HIS A 157 -5.49 14.98 -1.72
N ASP A 158 -5.63 14.44 -2.93
CA ASP A 158 -4.59 14.40 -3.97
C ASP A 158 -3.24 13.87 -3.50
N LEU A 159 -3.24 12.93 -2.55
CA LEU A 159 -2.06 12.36 -1.89
C LEU A 159 -1.18 13.37 -1.13
N GLU A 160 -1.60 14.63 -0.95
CA GLU A 160 -0.88 15.63 -0.15
C GLU A 160 -0.51 15.13 1.27
N PRO A 161 -1.40 14.42 2.01
CA PRO A 161 -1.06 13.90 3.34
C PRO A 161 0.08 12.88 3.37
N LEU A 162 0.50 12.33 2.22
CA LEU A 162 1.63 11.42 2.16
C LEU A 162 2.93 12.08 2.62
N SER A 163 3.11 13.39 2.41
CA SER A 163 4.32 14.09 2.83
C SER A 163 4.49 14.10 4.35
N GLU A 164 3.39 14.13 5.10
CA GLU A 164 3.40 13.99 6.55
C GLU A 164 3.54 12.52 6.96
N LYS A 165 2.75 11.62 6.37
CA LYS A 165 2.73 10.19 6.67
C LYS A 165 4.08 9.50 6.43
N LEU A 166 4.74 9.84 5.32
CA LEU A 166 6.02 9.28 4.89
C LEU A 166 7.20 10.21 5.20
N GLY A 167 6.95 11.29 5.93
CA GLY A 167 7.99 12.20 6.42
C GLY A 167 8.83 11.59 7.55
N PRO A 168 9.79 12.34 8.11
CA PRO A 168 10.62 11.88 9.22
C PRO A 168 9.79 11.36 10.39
N SER A 169 10.10 10.16 10.87
CA SER A 169 9.37 9.48 11.95
C SER A 169 10.30 8.61 12.81
N GLY A 170 10.33 8.88 14.10
CA GLY A 170 11.25 8.21 15.03
C GLY A 170 12.72 8.44 14.62
N GLY A 171 13.47 7.35 14.46
CA GLY A 171 14.85 7.39 13.95
C GLY A 171 14.95 7.34 12.41
N HIS A 172 13.84 7.15 11.71
CA HIS A 172 13.82 7.08 10.25
C HIS A 172 13.78 8.49 9.64
N PRO A 173 14.61 8.79 8.62
CA PRO A 173 14.73 10.13 8.03
C PRO A 173 13.51 10.59 7.24
N GLY A 174 12.59 9.67 6.97
CA GLY A 174 11.47 9.86 6.04
C GLY A 174 11.82 9.34 4.66
N VAL A 175 10.79 8.97 3.90
CA VAL A 175 10.89 8.68 2.46
C VAL A 175 10.65 9.97 1.69
N LEU A 176 9.65 10.76 2.14
CA LEU A 176 9.31 12.04 1.58
C LEU A 176 9.83 13.19 2.45
N VAL A 177 10.23 14.27 1.81
CA VAL A 177 10.46 15.55 2.48
C VAL A 177 9.11 16.19 2.72
N ARG A 178 8.86 16.61 3.98
CA ARG A 178 7.61 17.30 4.34
C ARG A 178 7.40 18.52 3.46
N ASP A 179 6.16 18.75 3.06
CA ASP A 179 5.80 19.91 2.24
C ASP A 179 6.07 21.23 2.96
N ASP A 180 6.32 22.27 2.17
CA ASP A 180 6.57 23.63 2.64
C ASP A 180 6.07 24.67 1.63
N GLY A 181 6.34 25.97 1.87
CA GLY A 181 5.87 27.05 1.01
C GLY A 181 6.44 27.06 -0.42
N THR A 182 7.35 26.13 -0.76
CA THR A 182 8.00 26.03 -2.07
C THR A 182 7.62 24.77 -2.84
N PHE A 183 7.07 23.75 -2.17
CA PHE A 183 6.67 22.50 -2.78
C PHE A 183 5.55 21.83 -1.99
N THR A 184 4.57 21.30 -2.73
CA THR A 184 3.44 20.53 -2.19
C THR A 184 3.38 19.19 -2.92
N THR A 185 3.35 18.12 -2.16
CA THR A 185 3.11 16.78 -2.67
C THR A 185 1.68 16.74 -3.19
N ARG A 186 1.50 16.29 -4.42
CA ARG A 186 0.16 16.24 -5.04
C ARG A 186 0.13 15.23 -6.16
N SER A 187 -1.03 14.68 -6.44
CA SER A 187 -1.23 13.66 -7.45
C SER A 187 -2.31 14.05 -8.43
N GLU A 188 -2.18 13.57 -9.66
CA GLU A 188 -3.26 13.53 -10.64
C GLU A 188 -3.97 12.16 -10.55
N LEU A 189 -4.36 11.73 -9.35
CA LEU A 189 -5.06 10.44 -9.15
C LEU A 189 -6.55 10.58 -9.45
N LEU A 190 -7.20 11.53 -8.78
CA LEU A 190 -8.59 11.89 -8.99
C LEU A 190 -8.63 13.24 -9.72
N LEU A 191 -9.22 13.26 -10.91
CA LEU A 191 -9.27 14.43 -11.76
C LEU A 191 -10.37 15.40 -11.29
N PRO A 192 -10.35 16.68 -11.74
CA PRO A 192 -11.37 17.66 -11.33
C PRO A 192 -12.82 17.28 -11.67
N ASP A 193 -13.03 16.37 -12.61
CA ASP A 193 -14.34 15.81 -13.00
C ASP A 193 -14.65 14.46 -12.32
N PHE A 194 -13.92 14.12 -11.25
CA PHE A 194 -14.15 12.92 -10.47
C PHE A 194 -15.61 12.83 -9.99
N GLU A 195 -16.27 11.73 -10.34
CA GLU A 195 -17.61 11.41 -9.89
C GLU A 195 -17.70 9.93 -9.54
N MET A 196 -18.24 9.63 -8.36
CA MET A 196 -18.53 8.28 -7.92
C MET A 196 -20.04 8.14 -7.68
N ARG A 197 -20.67 7.22 -8.40
CA ARG A 197 -22.09 6.87 -8.21
C ARG A 197 -22.21 5.46 -7.68
N ILE A 198 -23.00 5.33 -6.62
CA ILE A 198 -23.31 4.06 -5.99
C ILE A 198 -24.83 3.97 -5.91
N PHE A 199 -25.39 2.89 -6.44
CA PHE A 199 -26.80 2.57 -6.29
C PHE A 199 -26.98 1.53 -5.20
N ALA A 200 -28.01 1.74 -4.41
CA ALA A 200 -28.35 0.85 -3.32
C ALA A 200 -29.85 0.60 -3.30
N GLU A 201 -30.25 -0.66 -3.16
CA GLU A 201 -31.64 -1.03 -2.97
C GLU A 201 -32.00 -1.01 -1.48
N SER A 202 -33.10 -0.35 -1.15
CA SER A 202 -33.64 -0.35 0.21
C SER A 202 -34.14 -1.74 0.59
N GLY A 203 -33.54 -2.33 1.62
CA GLY A 203 -34.08 -3.48 2.33
C GLY A 203 -35.25 -3.12 3.25
N LEU A 204 -35.61 -1.84 3.39
CA LEU A 204 -36.76 -1.42 4.19
C LEU A 204 -38.06 -1.41 3.37
N ARG A 205 -39.09 -2.04 3.92
CA ARG A 205 -40.46 -1.98 3.39
C ARG A 205 -41.40 -1.29 4.37
N ARG A 206 -42.18 -0.34 3.89
CA ARG A 206 -43.26 0.27 4.67
C ARG A 206 -44.46 -0.66 4.77
N VAL A 207 -44.97 -0.86 5.97
CA VAL A 207 -46.16 -1.67 6.25
C VAL A 207 -47.16 -0.91 7.12
N MET A 208 -48.44 -1.30 7.03
CA MET A 208 -49.52 -0.83 7.90
C MET A 208 -49.75 -1.85 9.01
N LYS A 209 -49.94 -1.36 10.24
CA LYS A 209 -49.95 -2.20 11.44
C LYS A 209 -51.00 -1.75 12.47
N ILE A 210 -51.19 -2.57 13.51
CA ILE A 210 -52.12 -2.33 14.63
C ILE A 210 -51.34 -2.31 15.96
N ASP A 211 -51.56 -1.26 16.76
CA ASP A 211 -51.26 -1.15 18.19
C ASP A 211 -52.52 -1.56 18.98
N LEU A 212 -52.44 -2.69 19.69
CA LEU A 212 -53.55 -3.29 20.42
C LEU A 212 -54.01 -2.42 21.58
N SER A 213 -53.07 -1.73 22.23
CA SER A 213 -53.34 -0.87 23.39
C SER A 213 -54.21 0.35 23.05
N LYS A 214 -54.16 0.78 21.78
CA LYS A 214 -54.89 1.96 21.27
C LYS A 214 -56.22 1.64 20.60
N GLY A 215 -56.60 0.37 20.49
CA GLY A 215 -57.89 -0.05 19.93
C GLY A 215 -58.17 0.52 18.53
N SER A 216 -59.34 1.14 18.32
CA SER A 216 -59.74 1.72 17.02
C SER A 216 -58.87 2.90 16.55
N LYS A 217 -57.98 3.43 17.40
CA LYS A 217 -56.99 4.46 17.06
C LYS A 217 -55.57 3.89 16.89
N GLY A 218 -55.41 2.57 16.94
CA GLY A 218 -54.12 1.88 16.90
C GLY A 218 -53.53 1.68 15.51
N GLY A 219 -54.15 2.21 14.45
CA GLY A 219 -53.58 2.14 13.10
C GLY A 219 -52.34 3.02 12.97
N GLY A 220 -51.26 2.46 12.41
CA GLY A 220 -50.02 3.19 12.16
C GLY A 220 -49.15 2.56 11.08
N HIS A 221 -48.02 3.20 10.80
CA HIS A 221 -47.03 2.71 9.85
C HIS A 221 -45.73 2.37 10.57
N MET A 222 -44.98 1.45 9.96
CA MET A 222 -43.56 1.31 10.24
C MET A 222 -42.81 0.72 9.06
N PHE A 223 -41.50 0.87 9.09
CA PHE A 223 -40.57 0.21 8.19
C PHE A 223 -40.08 -1.10 8.84
N VAL A 224 -40.20 -2.19 8.08
CA VAL A 224 -39.66 -3.50 8.44
C VAL A 224 -38.49 -3.82 7.52
N ARG A 225 -37.43 -4.43 8.06
CA ARG A 225 -36.29 -4.88 7.26
C ARG A 225 -36.61 -6.20 6.60
N GLU A 226 -36.42 -6.27 5.28
CA GLU A 226 -36.48 -7.48 4.48
C GLU A 226 -35.06 -7.98 4.22
N GLY A 227 -34.78 -9.22 4.61
CA GLY A 227 -33.44 -9.80 4.51
C GLY A 227 -32.50 -9.33 5.62
N ASP A 228 -31.20 -9.37 5.34
CA ASP A 228 -30.09 -9.18 6.27
C ASP A 228 -29.53 -7.75 6.29
N ALA A 229 -29.60 -7.01 5.18
CA ALA A 229 -29.05 -5.66 5.06
C ALA A 229 -30.13 -4.55 4.98
N LEU A 230 -29.81 -3.35 5.49
CA LEU A 230 -30.68 -2.16 5.38
C LEU A 230 -30.65 -1.56 3.96
N LEU A 231 -29.47 -1.52 3.35
CA LEU A 231 -29.24 -1.23 1.94
C LEU A 231 -28.44 -2.38 1.34
N ARG A 232 -28.80 -2.79 0.13
CA ARG A 232 -28.02 -3.76 -0.66
C ARG A 232 -27.31 -3.00 -1.77
N PHE A 233 -25.99 -3.14 -1.82
CA PHE A 233 -25.16 -2.51 -2.84
C PHE A 233 -24.74 -3.58 -3.87
N GLU A 234 -24.90 -3.29 -5.15
CA GLU A 234 -24.45 -4.17 -6.24
C GLU A 234 -23.22 -3.55 -6.89
N LEU A 235 -22.07 -3.64 -6.20
CA LEU A 235 -20.85 -2.92 -6.61
C LEU A 235 -20.12 -3.58 -7.80
N ASP A 236 -20.46 -4.82 -8.12
CA ASP A 236 -19.99 -5.53 -9.30
C ASP A 236 -20.80 -5.20 -10.57
N ASP A 237 -22.00 -4.63 -10.43
CA ASP A 237 -22.82 -4.20 -11.56
C ASP A 237 -22.32 -2.84 -12.07
N PRO A 238 -21.98 -2.69 -13.37
CA PRO A 238 -21.66 -1.39 -13.97
C PRO A 238 -22.78 -0.34 -13.85
N GLU A 239 -24.04 -0.75 -13.68
CA GLU A 239 -25.13 0.18 -13.33
C GLU A 239 -25.18 0.47 -11.83
N GLY A 240 -24.70 -0.44 -10.99
CA GLY A 240 -24.70 -0.34 -9.52
C GLY A 240 -23.53 0.47 -8.96
N PHE A 241 -22.38 0.47 -9.62
CA PHE A 241 -21.19 1.25 -9.25
C PHE A 241 -20.51 1.84 -10.48
N GLN A 242 -20.38 3.16 -10.49
CA GLN A 242 -19.74 3.91 -11.57
C GLN A 242 -18.74 4.90 -10.98
N ILE A 243 -17.57 4.98 -11.60
CA ILE A 243 -16.54 5.95 -11.28
C ILE A 243 -16.04 6.58 -12.58
N THR A 244 -15.92 7.90 -12.59
CA THR A 244 -15.36 8.67 -13.69
C THR A 244 -14.38 9.70 -13.14
N GLY A 245 -13.54 10.27 -13.99
CA GLY A 245 -12.53 11.25 -13.59
C GLY A 245 -11.42 10.65 -12.72
N VAL A 246 -11.01 9.41 -13.02
CA VAL A 246 -9.77 8.81 -12.50
C VAL A 246 -8.74 8.85 -13.63
N ALA A 247 -7.50 9.23 -13.32
CA ALA A 247 -6.46 9.24 -14.35
C ALA A 247 -6.12 7.83 -14.82
N GLU A 248 -5.93 7.67 -16.14
CA GLU A 248 -5.60 6.37 -16.75
C GLU A 248 -4.27 5.81 -16.23
N HIS A 249 -3.28 6.70 -16.09
CA HIS A 249 -1.96 6.43 -15.52
C HIS A 249 -1.65 7.53 -14.50
N PRO A 250 -2.08 7.37 -13.25
CA PRO A 250 -1.89 8.36 -12.20
C PRO A 250 -0.41 8.69 -11.98
N THR A 251 -0.12 9.97 -11.77
CA THR A 251 1.22 10.45 -11.41
C THR A 251 1.20 11.26 -10.12
N VAL A 252 2.37 11.46 -9.52
CA VAL A 252 2.55 12.25 -8.30
C VAL A 252 3.76 13.19 -8.42
N ASP A 253 3.58 14.44 -8.01
CA ASP A 253 4.66 15.37 -7.69
C ASP A 253 5.06 15.11 -6.24
N LEU A 254 6.34 14.83 -5.97
CA LEU A 254 6.83 14.56 -4.61
C LEU A 254 8.26 15.03 -4.40
N ARG A 255 8.68 15.17 -3.14
CA ARG A 255 10.09 15.36 -2.78
C ARG A 255 10.64 14.14 -2.07
N ILE A 256 11.68 13.52 -2.62
CA ILE A 256 12.43 12.47 -1.91
C ILE A 256 13.76 13.01 -1.40
N ALA A 257 14.24 12.41 -0.32
CA ALA A 257 15.59 12.64 0.18
C ALA A 257 16.25 11.31 0.56
N LEU A 258 17.56 11.23 0.33
CA LEU A 258 18.40 10.18 0.88
C LEU A 258 19.37 10.79 1.87
N ARG A 259 19.81 9.99 2.85
CA ARG A 259 20.74 10.43 3.87
C ARG A 259 21.99 9.58 3.88
N GLU A 260 23.13 10.23 3.77
CA GLU A 260 24.43 9.62 3.98
C GLU A 260 24.74 9.43 5.47
N LEU A 261 25.55 8.42 5.78
CA LEU A 261 26.16 8.21 7.08
C LEU A 261 27.27 9.27 7.31
N PRO A 262 27.41 9.89 8.50
CA PRO A 262 28.42 10.91 8.73
C PRO A 262 29.85 10.37 8.91
N THR A 263 30.09 9.11 8.54
CA THR A 263 31.37 8.41 8.69
C THR A 263 31.51 7.37 7.61
N THR A 264 32.73 7.15 7.14
CA THR A 264 33.04 6.06 6.22
C THR A 264 32.86 4.70 6.88
N VAL A 265 32.23 3.77 6.17
CA VAL A 265 32.11 2.36 6.54
C VAL A 265 33.26 1.56 5.92
N PRO A 266 34.12 0.92 6.72
CA PRO A 266 35.18 0.07 6.20
C PRO A 266 34.63 -1.29 5.71
N SER A 267 35.28 -1.84 4.69
CA SER A 267 35.03 -3.21 4.24
C SER A 267 35.48 -4.26 5.26
N CYS A 268 34.84 -5.43 5.25
CA CYS A 268 35.20 -6.53 6.12
C CYS A 268 36.34 -7.35 5.47
N THR A 269 37.56 -7.20 5.97
CA THR A 269 38.76 -7.79 5.35
C THR A 269 39.42 -8.91 6.17
N GLU A 270 38.98 -9.15 7.40
CA GLU A 270 39.54 -10.19 8.28
C GLU A 270 39.14 -11.60 7.82
N THR A 271 40.08 -12.34 7.23
CA THR A 271 39.86 -13.72 6.78
C THR A 271 40.19 -14.74 7.89
N PRO A 272 39.34 -15.75 8.17
CA PRO A 272 38.13 -16.14 7.42
C PRO A 272 36.82 -15.51 7.92
N ALA A 273 36.82 -14.77 9.05
CA ALA A 273 35.59 -14.29 9.69
C ALA A 273 34.68 -13.50 8.74
N CYS A 274 35.25 -12.64 7.90
CA CYS A 274 34.52 -11.81 6.95
C CYS A 274 33.92 -12.58 5.76
N GLN A 275 34.31 -13.84 5.52
CA GLN A 275 33.69 -14.66 4.48
C GLN A 275 32.24 -15.06 4.82
N ASP A 276 31.82 -14.89 6.07
CA ASP A 276 30.44 -15.07 6.50
C ASP A 276 29.64 -13.74 6.55
N ASN A 277 30.29 -12.59 6.25
CA ASN A 277 29.68 -11.27 6.41
C ASN A 277 28.56 -11.03 5.40
N SER A 278 27.32 -11.13 5.85
CA SER A 278 26.11 -11.01 5.03
C SER A 278 25.02 -10.24 5.77
N PRO A 279 23.96 -9.78 5.08
CA PRO A 279 22.83 -9.12 5.72
C PRO A 279 22.21 -9.93 6.87
N ASP A 280 22.16 -11.26 6.73
CA ASP A 280 21.59 -12.17 7.72
C ASP A 280 22.61 -12.59 8.81
N MET A 281 23.90 -12.45 8.53
CA MET A 281 25.00 -12.79 9.44
C MET A 281 26.06 -11.67 9.47
N PRO A 282 25.76 -10.51 10.06
CA PRO A 282 26.69 -9.38 10.09
C PRO A 282 27.87 -9.64 11.02
N VAL A 283 29.08 -9.45 10.52
CA VAL A 283 30.35 -9.65 11.23
C VAL A 283 30.90 -8.30 11.68
N GLY A 284 31.26 -8.16 12.97
CA GLY A 284 31.84 -6.94 13.53
C GLY A 284 30.87 -5.77 13.69
N ASP A 285 31.10 -4.88 14.67
CA ASP A 285 30.18 -3.79 15.03
C ASP A 285 30.26 -2.55 14.13
N GLY A 286 31.25 -2.48 13.23
CA GLY A 286 31.48 -1.35 12.32
C GLY A 286 31.26 -1.67 10.84
N THR A 287 30.65 -2.82 10.52
CA THR A 287 30.38 -3.19 9.13
C THR A 287 29.04 -2.67 8.65
N ILE A 288 28.91 -2.61 7.34
CA ILE A 288 27.78 -2.02 6.64
C ILE A 288 26.43 -2.61 7.02
N TRP A 289 26.38 -3.90 7.34
CA TRP A 289 25.15 -4.60 7.71
C TRP A 289 24.65 -4.28 9.13
N ARG A 290 25.40 -3.52 9.92
CA ARG A 290 24.97 -3.02 11.24
C ARG A 290 24.66 -1.52 11.26
N VAL A 291 24.92 -0.84 10.16
CA VAL A 291 24.51 0.54 9.95
C VAL A 291 22.99 0.60 9.78
N SER A 292 22.38 1.75 10.09
CA SER A 292 20.95 1.92 9.89
C SER A 292 20.58 1.73 8.41
N PRO A 293 19.60 0.86 8.09
CA PRO A 293 19.34 0.39 6.73
C PRO A 293 18.96 1.51 5.75
N PHE A 294 18.23 2.52 6.23
CA PHE A 294 17.71 3.64 5.43
C PHE A 294 18.76 4.69 5.02
N LEU A 295 20.05 4.44 5.26
CA LEU A 295 21.14 5.33 4.83
C LEU A 295 21.64 4.95 3.43
N LEU A 296 22.32 5.88 2.77
CA LEU A 296 22.78 5.74 1.39
C LEU A 296 23.69 4.52 1.22
N GLU A 297 24.66 4.31 2.11
CA GLU A 297 25.65 3.25 2.01
C GLU A 297 24.97 1.88 2.10
N PRO A 298 24.15 1.54 3.13
CA PRO A 298 23.46 0.25 3.15
C PRO A 298 22.49 0.04 1.98
N ILE A 299 21.86 1.09 1.45
CA ILE A 299 21.03 0.99 0.23
C ILE A 299 21.90 0.56 -0.97
N VAL A 300 23.03 1.22 -1.18
CA VAL A 300 23.97 0.92 -2.27
C VAL A 300 24.55 -0.48 -2.11
N THR A 301 25.01 -0.84 -0.91
CA THR A 301 25.53 -2.18 -0.61
C THR A 301 24.48 -3.26 -0.80
N ARG A 302 23.24 -3.01 -0.38
CA ARG A 302 22.14 -3.95 -0.59
C ARG A 302 21.87 -4.14 -2.07
N ALA A 303 21.85 -3.08 -2.87
CA ALA A 303 21.70 -3.18 -4.32
C ALA A 303 22.86 -3.97 -4.96
N ALA A 304 24.10 -3.72 -4.52
CA ALA A 304 25.28 -4.46 -4.97
C ALA A 304 25.22 -5.95 -4.60
N TYR A 305 24.83 -6.26 -3.36
CA TYR A 305 24.62 -7.63 -2.90
C TYR A 305 23.55 -8.34 -3.72
N LEU A 306 22.38 -7.72 -3.93
CA LEU A 306 21.29 -8.28 -4.74
C LEU A 306 21.65 -8.48 -6.22
N THR A 307 22.70 -7.80 -6.70
CA THR A 307 23.20 -7.90 -8.08
C THR A 307 24.29 -8.97 -8.19
N TYR A 308 25.19 -9.05 -7.22
CA TYR A 308 26.46 -9.78 -7.35
C TYR A 308 26.69 -10.87 -6.31
N SER A 309 25.73 -11.19 -5.44
CA SER A 309 25.90 -12.22 -4.39
C SER A 309 26.29 -13.60 -4.95
N GLU A 310 25.84 -13.92 -6.15
CA GLU A 310 26.12 -15.20 -6.84
C GLU A 310 27.29 -15.11 -7.83
N ARG A 311 28.06 -14.02 -7.80
CA ARG A 311 29.11 -13.79 -8.80
C ARG A 311 30.28 -14.76 -8.57
N GLU A 312 30.59 -15.54 -9.61
CA GLU A 312 31.81 -16.32 -9.70
C GLU A 312 32.62 -15.91 -10.93
N PHE A 313 33.91 -15.61 -10.78
CA PHE A 313 34.77 -15.13 -11.86
C PHE A 313 36.23 -15.51 -11.65
N THR A 314 36.95 -15.71 -12.74
CA THR A 314 38.42 -15.79 -12.77
C THR A 314 38.92 -14.96 -13.94
N GLY A 315 39.73 -13.95 -13.64
CA GLY A 315 40.39 -13.12 -14.63
C GLY A 315 41.91 -13.19 -14.45
N CYS A 316 42.64 -13.38 -15.54
CA CYS A 316 44.10 -13.30 -15.52
C CYS A 316 44.60 -12.34 -16.59
N TYR A 317 45.11 -11.19 -16.15
CA TYR A 317 45.47 -10.05 -16.99
C TYR A 317 46.98 -9.96 -17.26
N PHE A 318 47.78 -10.65 -16.45
CA PHE A 318 49.20 -10.84 -16.72
C PHE A 318 49.63 -12.26 -16.37
N GLN A 319 50.16 -12.98 -17.36
CA GLN A 319 50.73 -14.31 -17.18
C GLN A 319 52.23 -14.29 -17.42
N ALA A 320 52.99 -14.89 -16.51
CA ALA A 320 54.42 -15.10 -16.70
C ALA A 320 54.81 -16.50 -16.23
N SER A 321 55.55 -17.22 -17.09
CA SER A 321 56.01 -18.59 -16.84
C SER A 321 54.89 -19.60 -16.57
N GLY A 322 53.71 -19.39 -17.17
CA GLY A 322 52.54 -20.27 -17.01
C GLY A 322 51.73 -20.05 -15.74
N SER A 323 52.08 -19.07 -14.91
CA SER A 323 51.31 -18.67 -13.72
C SER A 323 50.66 -17.31 -13.92
N CYS A 324 49.45 -17.15 -13.36
CA CYS A 324 48.82 -15.84 -13.26
C CYS A 324 49.57 -14.98 -12.24
N ARG A 325 50.03 -13.82 -12.66
CA ARG A 325 50.81 -12.88 -11.86
C ARG A 325 50.01 -11.64 -11.49
N LEU A 326 49.13 -11.19 -12.39
CA LEU A 326 48.12 -10.18 -12.11
C LEU A 326 46.76 -10.71 -12.55
N GLY A 327 45.81 -10.76 -11.62
CA GLY A 327 44.48 -11.28 -11.89
C GLY A 327 43.56 -11.10 -10.70
N MET A 328 42.32 -11.55 -10.86
CA MET A 328 41.34 -11.58 -9.78
C MET A 328 40.56 -12.89 -9.81
N ASN A 329 40.13 -13.30 -8.63
CA ASN A 329 39.19 -14.39 -8.44
C ASN A 329 37.99 -13.87 -7.64
N ILE A 330 36.78 -14.26 -8.03
CA ILE A 330 35.56 -14.01 -7.29
C ILE A 330 34.88 -15.36 -7.05
N GLY A 331 34.67 -15.73 -5.79
CA GLY A 331 34.05 -17.01 -5.41
C GLY A 331 34.76 -18.25 -5.96
N GLN A 332 36.09 -18.30 -5.89
CA GLN A 332 36.89 -19.43 -6.38
C GLN A 332 37.69 -20.07 -5.25
N GLY A 333 38.23 -21.27 -5.49
CA GLY A 333 39.20 -21.89 -4.57
C GLY A 333 38.62 -22.33 -3.23
N GLY A 334 37.29 -22.43 -3.11
CA GLY A 334 36.57 -22.73 -1.87
C GLY A 334 36.02 -21.50 -1.15
N ASP A 335 36.32 -20.30 -1.65
CA ASP A 335 35.72 -19.05 -1.16
C ASP A 335 34.25 -18.93 -1.60
N PRO A 336 33.39 -18.27 -0.80
CA PRO A 336 31.98 -18.10 -1.16
C PRO A 336 31.79 -17.19 -2.38
N PRO A 337 30.70 -17.35 -3.15
CA PRO A 337 30.35 -16.43 -4.24
C PRO A 337 30.41 -14.95 -3.82
N GLY A 338 30.90 -14.10 -4.72
CA GLY A 338 31.14 -12.68 -4.47
C GLY A 338 32.41 -12.34 -3.69
N TRP A 339 33.07 -13.30 -3.02
CA TRP A 339 34.32 -13.04 -2.29
C TRP A 339 35.48 -12.80 -3.26
N THR A 340 36.08 -11.61 -3.19
CA THR A 340 37.06 -11.13 -4.17
C THR A 340 38.48 -11.26 -3.62
N VAL A 341 39.35 -11.88 -4.41
CA VAL A 341 40.77 -12.06 -4.15
C VAL A 341 41.57 -11.52 -5.32
N PHE A 342 42.39 -10.51 -5.07
CA PHE A 342 43.34 -9.97 -6.05
C PHE A 342 44.65 -10.72 -5.97
N ASN A 343 45.14 -11.20 -7.12
CA ASN A 343 46.45 -11.81 -7.25
C ASN A 343 47.39 -10.78 -7.85
N ALA A 344 48.38 -10.30 -7.08
CA ALA A 344 49.40 -9.35 -7.55
C ALA A 344 50.80 -9.81 -7.12
N ASP A 345 51.34 -10.78 -7.86
CA ASP A 345 52.72 -11.28 -7.74
C ASP A 345 53.55 -10.78 -8.93
N LEU A 346 53.86 -9.48 -8.90
CA LEU A 346 54.64 -8.79 -9.93
C LEU A 346 56.08 -8.61 -9.45
N SER A 347 57.03 -9.14 -10.23
CA SER A 347 58.48 -9.11 -9.89
C SER A 347 59.31 -8.24 -10.85
N PHE A 348 58.68 -7.29 -11.55
CA PHE A 348 59.34 -6.35 -12.48
C PHE A 348 58.85 -4.92 -12.23
N PRO A 349 59.59 -3.88 -12.69
CA PRO A 349 59.26 -2.49 -12.38
C PRO A 349 57.84 -2.10 -12.77
N PRO A 350 57.15 -1.24 -11.98
CA PRO A 350 57.64 -0.56 -10.78
C PRO A 350 57.75 -1.49 -9.55
N ASP A 351 58.82 -1.29 -8.79
CA ASP A 351 59.02 -1.85 -7.44
C ASP A 351 58.87 -0.67 -6.46
N PRO A 352 57.90 -0.69 -5.53
CA PRO A 352 57.00 -1.81 -5.21
C PRO A 352 55.86 -2.03 -6.24
N PRO A 353 55.32 -3.26 -6.32
CA PRO A 353 54.14 -3.57 -7.15
C PRO A 353 52.93 -2.73 -6.73
N PRO A 354 51.91 -2.56 -7.60
CA PRO A 354 50.69 -1.84 -7.24
C PRO A 354 50.05 -2.46 -6.00
N GLN A 355 49.59 -1.61 -5.08
CA GLN A 355 48.76 -2.11 -3.99
C GLN A 355 47.44 -2.61 -4.59
N VAL A 356 46.98 -3.75 -4.08
CA VAL A 356 45.69 -4.31 -4.42
C VAL A 356 44.82 -4.37 -3.18
N PRO A 357 43.49 -4.29 -3.32
CA PRO A 357 42.59 -4.40 -2.19
C PRO A 357 42.82 -5.68 -1.39
N SER A 358 42.64 -5.59 -0.07
CA SER A 358 42.54 -6.78 0.77
C SER A 358 41.33 -7.63 0.34
N HIS A 359 41.36 -8.92 0.66
CA HIS A 359 40.24 -9.81 0.34
C HIS A 359 38.97 -9.32 1.02
N GLN A 360 37.89 -9.20 0.26
CA GLN A 360 36.62 -8.65 0.70
C GLN A 360 35.52 -9.06 -0.27
N PHE A 361 34.26 -8.85 0.09
CA PHE A 361 33.17 -9.09 -0.85
C PHE A 361 33.06 -8.00 -1.91
N LEU A 362 32.65 -8.39 -3.13
CA LEU A 362 32.49 -7.48 -4.27
C LEU A 362 31.51 -6.32 -3.97
N TRP A 363 30.44 -6.57 -3.21
CA TRP A 363 29.50 -5.52 -2.82
C TRP A 363 30.09 -4.53 -1.82
N GLU A 364 31.04 -4.94 -0.97
CA GLU A 364 31.76 -4.03 -0.06
C GLU A 364 32.75 -3.18 -0.85
N LEU A 365 33.46 -3.77 -1.81
CA LEU A 365 34.32 -3.04 -2.73
C LEU A 365 33.54 -1.97 -3.52
N LEU A 366 32.35 -2.31 -4.04
CA LEU A 366 31.47 -1.34 -4.72
C LEU A 366 30.94 -0.26 -3.76
N THR A 367 30.76 -0.57 -2.48
CA THR A 367 30.36 0.40 -1.46
C THR A 367 31.49 1.38 -1.14
N GLU A 368 32.74 0.89 -1.09
CA GLU A 368 33.93 1.74 -0.97
C GLU A 368 34.01 2.72 -2.14
N ILE A 369 33.88 2.24 -3.38
CA ILE A 369 33.87 3.09 -4.57
C ILE A 369 32.74 4.13 -4.48
N ALA A 370 31.53 3.71 -4.11
CA ALA A 370 30.39 4.61 -3.99
C ALA A 370 30.62 5.73 -2.97
N GLN A 371 31.16 5.41 -1.78
CA GLN A 371 31.48 6.39 -0.74
C GLN A 371 32.47 7.45 -1.24
N VAL A 372 33.45 7.06 -2.07
CA VAL A 372 34.41 8.03 -2.62
C VAL A 372 33.78 8.89 -3.71
N VAL A 373 33.07 8.27 -4.66
CA VAL A 373 32.46 8.97 -5.81
C VAL A 373 31.43 10.01 -5.40
N VAL A 374 30.66 9.77 -4.33
CA VAL A 374 29.67 10.76 -3.87
C VAL A 374 30.31 11.98 -3.21
N HIS A 375 31.55 11.86 -2.76
CA HIS A 375 32.32 12.94 -2.14
C HIS A 375 33.24 13.68 -3.13
N ASP A 376 33.51 13.08 -4.28
CA ASP A 376 34.22 13.65 -5.43
C ASP A 376 33.38 13.48 -6.72
N PRO A 377 32.22 14.14 -6.84
CA PRO A 377 31.39 14.03 -8.04
C PRO A 377 32.07 14.50 -9.32
N THR A 378 33.10 15.37 -9.24
CA THR A 378 33.81 15.88 -10.42
C THR A 378 34.86 14.91 -10.95
N GLY A 379 35.36 14.00 -10.10
CA GLY A 379 36.40 13.03 -10.45
C GLY A 379 37.76 13.71 -10.67
N ASP A 380 38.03 14.82 -9.97
CA ASP A 380 39.30 15.55 -10.08
C ASP A 380 40.30 15.19 -8.96
N GLY A 381 39.91 14.30 -8.05
CA GLY A 381 40.66 13.85 -6.89
C GLY A 381 40.52 14.77 -5.67
N ALA A 382 39.74 15.86 -5.77
CA ALA A 382 39.52 16.80 -4.69
C ALA A 382 38.10 16.71 -4.14
N ARG A 383 37.99 16.05 -2.98
CA ARG A 383 36.76 15.97 -2.19
C ARG A 383 36.04 17.32 -2.03
N GLU A 384 34.86 17.48 -2.63
CA GLU A 384 34.04 18.69 -2.51
C GLU A 384 33.02 18.64 -1.36
N MET A 385 32.66 17.44 -0.90
CA MET A 385 31.69 17.25 0.20
C MET A 385 32.29 16.39 1.32
N ALA A 386 32.13 16.82 2.57
CA ALA A 386 32.56 16.05 3.74
C ALA A 386 31.59 14.90 4.08
N GLU A 387 32.01 13.96 4.94
CA GLU A 387 31.18 12.80 5.32
C GLU A 387 29.91 13.30 6.01
N GLY A 388 28.76 12.79 5.57
CA GLY A 388 27.45 13.19 6.05
C GLY A 388 26.86 14.42 5.35
N GLU A 389 27.61 15.09 4.46
CA GLU A 389 27.11 16.23 3.70
C GLU A 389 26.35 15.82 2.43
N VAL A 390 26.44 14.55 1.99
CA VAL A 390 25.67 14.06 0.84
C VAL A 390 24.22 13.76 1.28
N GLN A 391 23.38 14.78 1.21
CA GLN A 391 21.97 14.72 1.61
C GLN A 391 21.07 15.20 0.47
N PRO A 392 21.03 14.50 -0.68
CA PRO A 392 20.33 14.98 -1.88
C PRO A 392 18.83 15.07 -1.65
N VAL A 393 18.23 16.15 -2.16
CA VAL A 393 16.77 16.34 -2.16
C VAL A 393 16.29 16.58 -3.59
N TYR A 394 15.41 15.72 -4.08
CA TYR A 394 14.84 15.85 -5.43
C TYR A 394 13.38 16.25 -5.37
N ALA A 395 13.05 17.37 -6.00
CA ALA A 395 11.67 17.73 -6.33
C ALA A 395 11.29 17.10 -7.67
N LEU A 396 10.68 15.93 -7.61
CA LEU A 396 10.26 15.16 -8.76
C LEU A 396 8.83 15.55 -9.14
N GLN A 397 8.58 15.66 -10.45
CA GLN A 397 7.28 15.99 -11.00
C GLN A 397 6.79 14.86 -11.89
N GLY A 398 5.49 14.58 -11.85
CA GLY A 398 4.85 13.58 -12.69
C GLY A 398 5.49 12.19 -12.56
N VAL A 399 5.87 11.78 -11.35
CA VAL A 399 6.37 10.42 -11.08
C VAL A 399 5.23 9.45 -11.29
N ASP A 400 5.42 8.46 -12.17
CA ASP A 400 4.41 7.45 -12.48
C ASP A 400 4.20 6.54 -11.27
N LEU A 401 2.94 6.36 -10.85
CA LEU A 401 2.61 5.47 -9.73
C LEU A 401 2.67 3.98 -10.11
N GLY A 402 2.74 3.64 -11.39
CA GLY A 402 2.75 2.26 -11.88
C GLY A 402 1.41 1.54 -11.77
N ILE A 403 0.31 2.28 -11.62
CA ILE A 403 -1.05 1.76 -11.51
C ILE A 403 -1.95 2.35 -12.61
N THR A 404 -3.12 1.76 -12.78
CA THR A 404 -4.12 2.18 -13.75
C THR A 404 -5.41 2.69 -13.10
N ALA A 405 -6.27 3.35 -13.88
CA ALA A 405 -7.62 3.70 -13.45
C ALA A 405 -8.42 2.48 -12.97
N ASP A 406 -8.22 1.30 -13.59
CA ASP A 406 -8.89 0.05 -13.20
C ASP A 406 -8.45 -0.42 -11.81
N ASP A 407 -7.17 -0.27 -11.47
CA ASP A 407 -6.63 -0.63 -10.15
C ASP A 407 -7.24 0.25 -9.05
N VAL A 408 -7.33 1.56 -9.31
CA VAL A 408 -7.96 2.53 -8.41
C VAL A 408 -9.45 2.22 -8.24
N THR A 409 -10.15 1.95 -9.33
CA THR A 409 -11.58 1.58 -9.33
C THR A 409 -11.83 0.31 -8.53
N ALA A 410 -10.99 -0.72 -8.71
CA ALA A 410 -11.04 -1.94 -7.92
C ALA A 410 -10.73 -1.68 -6.44
N GLY A 411 -9.85 -0.74 -6.14
CA GLY A 411 -9.60 -0.23 -4.79
C GLY A 411 -10.87 0.35 -4.15
N PHE A 412 -11.52 1.30 -4.82
CA PHE A 412 -12.79 1.90 -4.36
C PHE A 412 -13.86 0.84 -4.10
N ARG A 413 -14.02 -0.12 -5.02
CA ARG A 413 -14.99 -1.21 -4.86
C ARG A 413 -14.75 -1.98 -3.56
N ARG A 414 -13.53 -2.47 -3.33
CA ARG A 414 -13.18 -3.23 -2.11
C ARG A 414 -13.36 -2.41 -0.84
N ALA A 415 -12.98 -1.14 -0.89
CA ALA A 415 -13.11 -0.22 0.23
C ALA A 415 -14.60 -0.04 0.61
N LEU A 416 -15.47 0.18 -0.37
CA LEU A 416 -16.92 0.31 -0.17
C LEU A 416 -17.56 -1.00 0.32
N GLU A 417 -17.20 -2.14 -0.24
CA GLU A 417 -17.69 -3.46 0.18
C GLU A 417 -17.40 -3.71 1.67
N SER A 418 -16.17 -3.42 2.11
CA SER A 418 -15.75 -3.65 3.49
C SER A 418 -16.53 -2.80 4.52
N ARG A 419 -17.11 -1.68 4.08
CA ARG A 419 -17.86 -0.73 4.92
C ARG A 419 -19.35 -0.64 4.56
N ALA A 420 -19.87 -1.53 3.72
CA ALA A 420 -21.23 -1.47 3.21
C ALA A 420 -22.29 -1.35 4.33
N GLY A 421 -22.12 -2.09 5.43
CA GLY A 421 -23.01 -2.01 6.59
C GLY A 421 -23.02 -0.64 7.27
N GLU A 422 -21.84 -0.06 7.50
CA GLU A 422 -21.69 1.27 8.12
C GLU A 422 -22.23 2.37 7.21
N ILE A 423 -21.98 2.27 5.90
CA ILE A 423 -22.55 3.19 4.90
C ILE A 423 -24.07 3.08 4.91
N ALA A 424 -24.63 1.86 4.93
CA ALA A 424 -26.07 1.65 4.99
C ALA A 424 -26.70 2.27 6.24
N GLU A 425 -26.10 2.05 7.42
CA GLU A 425 -26.56 2.65 8.67
C GLU A 425 -26.45 4.18 8.65
N SER A 426 -25.37 4.74 8.09
CA SER A 426 -25.19 6.18 7.98
C SER A 426 -26.15 6.84 7.00
N VAL A 427 -26.49 6.18 5.88
CA VAL A 427 -27.39 6.72 4.84
C VAL A 427 -28.85 6.60 5.25
N VAL A 428 -29.25 5.45 5.75
CA VAL A 428 -30.64 5.20 6.19
C VAL A 428 -30.93 5.89 7.53
N GLY A 429 -29.91 5.99 8.39
CA GLY A 429 -30.01 6.62 9.70
C GLY A 429 -30.99 5.91 10.63
N ARG A 430 -31.57 6.68 11.55
CA ARG A 430 -32.52 6.19 12.56
C ARG A 430 -33.94 6.02 12.01
N TYR A 431 -34.11 5.21 10.97
CA TYR A 431 -35.40 5.00 10.30
C TYR A 431 -36.54 4.61 11.26
N TRP A 432 -36.21 4.00 12.40
CA TRP A 432 -37.15 3.59 13.42
C TRP A 432 -37.74 4.73 14.23
N GLU A 433 -37.20 5.96 14.18
CA GLU A 433 -37.81 7.12 14.84
C GLU A 433 -39.23 7.41 14.31
N GLU A 434 -39.51 7.02 13.06
CA GLU A 434 -40.81 7.18 12.40
C GLU A 434 -41.72 5.95 12.56
N ASN A 435 -41.27 4.90 13.25
CA ASN A 435 -42.04 3.68 13.44
C ASN A 435 -43.03 3.83 14.61
N ALA A 436 -44.32 3.57 14.37
CA ALA A 436 -45.29 3.52 15.46
C ALA A 436 -45.12 2.27 16.35
N SER A 437 -45.61 2.35 17.60
CA SER A 437 -45.53 1.28 18.61
C SER A 437 -46.56 0.17 18.36
N LEU A 438 -46.29 -0.66 17.36
CA LEU A 438 -47.27 -1.59 16.79
C LEU A 438 -46.96 -3.03 17.21
N ASP A 439 -47.98 -3.87 17.38
CA ASP A 439 -47.85 -5.27 17.86
C ASP A 439 -47.90 -6.29 16.71
N LEU A 440 -48.60 -5.98 15.63
CA LEU A 440 -48.73 -6.87 14.48
C LEU A 440 -49.01 -6.11 13.19
N PHE A 441 -48.76 -6.78 12.06
CA PHE A 441 -49.07 -6.26 10.73
C PHE A 441 -49.64 -7.30 9.80
N TYR A 442 -50.32 -6.80 8.77
CA TYR A 442 -50.81 -7.61 7.67
C TYR A 442 -50.03 -7.26 6.41
N GLY A 443 -49.51 -8.27 5.73
CA GLY A 443 -48.71 -8.05 4.54
C GLY A 443 -48.35 -9.33 3.81
N ARG A 444 -47.66 -9.16 2.69
CA ARG A 444 -47.09 -10.27 1.91
C ARG A 444 -45.60 -10.39 2.23
N GLY A 445 -45.09 -11.62 2.19
CA GLY A 445 -43.67 -11.91 2.37
C GLY A 445 -42.83 -11.82 1.09
N ALA A 446 -43.48 -11.62 -0.06
CA ALA A 446 -42.87 -11.40 -1.37
C ALA A 446 -43.90 -10.77 -2.33
N PRO A 447 -43.48 -10.09 -3.41
CA PRO A 447 -44.38 -9.62 -4.45
C PRO A 447 -45.26 -10.76 -5.00
N GLY A 448 -46.58 -10.58 -5.00
CA GLY A 448 -47.54 -11.61 -5.46
C GLY A 448 -47.73 -12.82 -4.53
N GLY A 449 -47.01 -12.90 -3.41
CA GLY A 449 -47.18 -13.98 -2.42
C GLY A 449 -48.46 -13.84 -1.60
N ALA A 450 -48.91 -14.91 -0.92
CA ALA A 450 -50.11 -14.86 -0.08
C ALA A 450 -49.92 -13.89 1.11
N PRO A 451 -51.01 -13.24 1.58
CA PRO A 451 -50.92 -12.35 2.73
C PRO A 451 -51.02 -13.11 4.06
N TYR A 452 -50.25 -12.65 5.05
CA TYR A 452 -50.20 -13.21 6.40
C TYR A 452 -50.29 -12.09 7.43
N LEU A 453 -50.79 -12.43 8.62
CA LEU A 453 -50.50 -11.68 9.83
C LEU A 453 -49.08 -11.99 10.27
N TYR A 454 -48.33 -10.96 10.65
CA TYR A 454 -46.99 -11.02 11.20
C TYR A 454 -47.00 -10.37 12.58
N PHE A 455 -46.54 -11.09 13.59
CA PHE A 455 -46.30 -10.54 14.92
C PHE A 455 -44.92 -9.91 14.96
N VAL A 456 -44.81 -8.68 15.48
CA VAL A 456 -43.53 -7.93 15.51
C VAL A 456 -42.41 -8.69 16.21
N THR A 457 -41.17 -8.38 15.85
CA THR A 457 -39.98 -9.01 16.45
C THR A 457 -39.07 -7.97 17.10
N LYS A 458 -37.99 -8.43 17.74
CA LYS A 458 -36.97 -7.53 18.30
C LYS A 458 -36.25 -6.69 17.23
N ASP A 459 -36.28 -7.12 15.97
CA ASP A 459 -35.62 -6.42 14.86
C ASP A 459 -36.53 -5.34 14.24
N ASP A 460 -37.82 -5.34 14.60
CA ASP A 460 -38.82 -4.31 14.27
C ASP A 460 -38.65 -3.11 15.22
N LEU A 461 -37.52 -2.40 15.07
CA LEU A 461 -37.16 -1.27 15.93
C LEU A 461 -38.23 -0.17 15.91
N ARG A 462 -38.43 0.48 17.06
CA ARG A 462 -39.38 1.60 17.26
C ARG A 462 -38.89 2.52 18.37
N PRO A 463 -39.32 3.78 18.44
CA PRO A 463 -38.77 4.72 19.42
C PRO A 463 -39.24 4.37 20.83
N SER A 464 -38.35 4.56 21.81
CA SER A 464 -38.71 4.47 23.23
C SER A 464 -39.62 5.64 23.63
N ASP A 465 -40.63 5.36 24.46
CA ASP A 465 -41.51 6.40 25.03
C ASP A 465 -40.76 7.40 25.92
N GLN A 466 -39.63 6.97 26.49
CA GLN A 466 -38.82 7.80 27.40
C GLN A 466 -37.76 8.62 26.67
N ASN A 467 -37.22 8.07 25.57
CA ASN A 467 -36.22 8.73 24.76
C ASN A 467 -36.33 8.25 23.30
N PRO A 468 -36.96 9.04 22.40
CA PRO A 468 -37.14 8.65 21.01
C PRO A 468 -35.84 8.34 20.25
N ALA A 469 -34.69 8.84 20.74
CA ALA A 469 -33.38 8.62 20.13
C ALA A 469 -32.81 7.21 20.33
N VAL A 470 -33.45 6.37 21.16
CA VAL A 470 -33.06 4.97 21.37
C VAL A 470 -34.23 4.03 21.05
N PRO A 471 -33.95 2.83 20.51
CA PRO A 471 -34.99 1.82 20.31
C PRO A 471 -35.67 1.43 21.63
N ARG A 472 -36.98 1.19 21.58
CA ARG A 472 -37.75 0.59 22.67
C ARG A 472 -37.30 -0.86 22.90
N ASP A 473 -37.22 -1.27 24.15
CA ASP A 473 -36.98 -2.66 24.52
C ASP A 473 -38.10 -3.58 24.03
N TYR A 474 -37.73 -4.78 23.58
CA TYR A 474 -38.68 -5.82 23.20
C TYR A 474 -39.14 -6.61 24.43
N THR A 475 -40.36 -6.35 24.91
CA THR A 475 -40.90 -6.86 26.19
C THR A 475 -41.89 -8.01 26.05
N TYR A 476 -42.25 -8.43 24.82
CA TYR A 476 -43.23 -9.49 24.59
C TYR A 476 -42.73 -10.84 25.13
N THR A 477 -43.45 -11.40 26.11
CA THR A 477 -43.11 -12.69 26.72
C THR A 477 -43.68 -13.88 25.95
N LYS A 478 -44.79 -13.66 25.22
CA LYS A 478 -45.51 -14.69 24.46
C LYS A 478 -45.84 -14.20 23.04
N PRO A 479 -44.84 -14.01 22.16
CA PRO A 479 -45.07 -13.51 20.81
C PRO A 479 -45.85 -14.52 19.95
N GLY A 480 -46.78 -14.02 19.14
CA GLY A 480 -47.54 -14.79 18.16
C GLY A 480 -49.06 -14.70 18.33
N PHE A 481 -49.77 -15.61 17.66
CA PHE A 481 -51.23 -15.63 17.60
C PHE A 481 -51.77 -16.92 18.24
N PHE A 482 -52.77 -16.80 19.12
CA PHE A 482 -53.30 -17.90 19.93
C PHE A 482 -54.82 -18.04 19.79
N THR A 483 -55.36 -19.23 20.03
CA THR A 483 -56.81 -19.51 20.04
C THR A 483 -57.43 -19.49 21.43
N SER A 484 -56.63 -19.31 22.49
CA SER A 484 -57.06 -19.24 23.89
C SER A 484 -56.51 -17.99 24.59
N PRO A 485 -57.27 -17.36 25.50
CA PRO A 485 -56.80 -16.20 26.27
C PRO A 485 -55.63 -16.49 27.23
N ASP A 486 -55.39 -17.76 27.58
CA ASP A 486 -54.26 -18.14 28.47
C ASP A 486 -52.89 -18.08 27.76
N LEU A 487 -52.89 -17.93 26.42
CA LEU A 487 -51.71 -17.88 25.57
C LEU A 487 -50.76 -19.07 25.84
N ASP A 488 -51.31 -20.28 25.97
CA ASP A 488 -50.52 -21.49 26.17
C ASP A 488 -49.91 -21.97 24.84
N ALA A 489 -48.82 -22.73 24.91
CA ALA A 489 -48.14 -23.21 23.69
C ALA A 489 -49.06 -24.08 22.81
N ALA A 490 -50.04 -24.77 23.41
CA ALA A 490 -50.99 -25.63 22.71
C ALA A 490 -52.03 -24.83 21.88
N SER A 491 -52.37 -23.61 22.29
CA SER A 491 -53.28 -22.74 21.52
C SER A 491 -52.56 -21.86 20.49
N LYS A 492 -51.23 -21.88 20.43
CA LYS A 492 -50.46 -21.10 19.46
C LYS A 492 -50.69 -21.62 18.04
N VAL A 493 -51.20 -20.77 17.17
CA VAL A 493 -51.49 -21.10 15.76
C VAL A 493 -50.53 -20.45 14.78
N SER A 494 -49.72 -19.49 15.23
CA SER A 494 -48.69 -18.87 14.43
C SER A 494 -47.43 -19.75 14.29
N LYS A 495 -46.68 -19.57 13.20
CA LYS A 495 -45.39 -20.24 12.97
C LYS A 495 -44.36 -19.27 12.43
N LYS A 496 -43.08 -19.49 12.77
CA LYS A 496 -41.96 -18.72 12.19
C LYS A 496 -41.59 -19.18 10.78
N GLU A 497 -41.62 -20.48 10.52
CA GLU A 497 -41.26 -21.03 9.22
C GLU A 497 -42.53 -21.50 8.50
N ILE A 498 -42.76 -20.96 7.31
CA ILE A 498 -43.85 -21.34 6.40
C ILE A 498 -43.22 -21.57 5.03
N ASP A 499 -43.53 -22.70 4.42
CA ASP A 499 -43.02 -23.05 3.09
C ASP A 499 -43.36 -21.95 2.07
N GLY A 500 -42.36 -21.51 1.31
CA GLY A 500 -42.51 -20.45 0.31
C GLY A 500 -42.50 -19.02 0.85
N VAL A 501 -42.31 -18.82 2.17
CA VAL A 501 -42.16 -17.48 2.78
C VAL A 501 -40.72 -17.29 3.24
N GLY A 502 -40.03 -16.26 2.72
CA GLY A 502 -38.61 -16.01 3.01
C GLY A 502 -38.33 -15.52 4.44
N ASP A 503 -39.30 -14.85 5.07
CA ASP A 503 -39.19 -14.40 6.45
C ASP A 503 -39.19 -15.58 7.44
N LYS A 504 -38.17 -15.66 8.31
CA LYS A 504 -38.03 -16.70 9.34
C LYS A 504 -38.03 -16.15 10.77
N THR A 505 -38.16 -14.84 10.94
CA THR A 505 -38.03 -14.18 12.25
C THR A 505 -39.39 -13.97 12.90
N HIS A 506 -40.38 -13.51 12.12
CA HIS A 506 -41.72 -13.17 12.61
C HIS A 506 -42.58 -14.41 12.85
N GLU A 507 -43.47 -14.35 13.84
CA GLU A 507 -44.56 -15.32 13.96
C GLU A 507 -45.65 -15.00 12.94
N LYS A 508 -46.08 -15.98 12.15
CA LYS A 508 -46.96 -15.77 10.99
C LYS A 508 -48.21 -16.61 11.06
N LEU A 509 -49.33 -16.06 10.62
CA LEU A 509 -50.58 -16.79 10.45
C LEU A 509 -51.30 -16.33 9.17
N ARG A 510 -51.69 -17.29 8.33
CA ARG A 510 -52.58 -17.01 7.20
C ARG A 510 -54.01 -16.95 7.71
N LEU A 511 -54.69 -15.84 7.46
CA LEU A 511 -56.13 -15.77 7.70
C LEU A 511 -56.88 -16.34 6.51
N LEU A 512 -57.94 -17.10 6.79
CA LEU A 512 -58.87 -17.58 5.78
C LEU A 512 -60.04 -16.58 5.64
N PRO A 513 -60.73 -16.55 4.48
CA PRO A 513 -61.96 -15.78 4.33
C PRO A 513 -62.96 -16.04 5.46
N GLY A 514 -63.63 -14.98 5.92
CA GLY A 514 -64.57 -15.01 7.03
C GLY A 514 -64.00 -14.46 8.35
N GLU A 515 -64.59 -14.89 9.47
CA GLU A 515 -64.24 -14.41 10.80
C GLU A 515 -63.22 -15.33 11.47
N THR A 516 -62.12 -14.77 11.94
CA THR A 516 -61.13 -15.48 12.77
C THR A 516 -60.93 -14.73 14.08
N MET A 517 -61.06 -15.43 15.20
CA MET A 517 -60.83 -14.88 16.53
C MET A 517 -59.50 -15.37 17.07
N LEU A 518 -58.65 -14.44 17.51
CA LEU A 518 -57.31 -14.71 18.02
C LEU A 518 -57.07 -13.95 19.33
N TYR A 519 -56.14 -14.45 20.11
CA TYR A 519 -55.66 -13.87 21.36
C TYR A 519 -54.16 -13.62 21.25
N MET A 520 -53.70 -12.48 21.78
CA MET A 520 -52.29 -12.09 21.73
C MET A 520 -51.95 -11.06 22.81
N GLN A 521 -50.67 -10.92 23.08
CA GLN A 521 -50.12 -10.03 24.11
C GLN A 521 -49.59 -8.73 23.48
N ASP A 522 -49.79 -7.58 24.12
CA ASP A 522 -49.10 -6.32 23.77
C ASP A 522 -47.72 -6.19 24.45
N ASP A 523 -47.04 -5.07 24.26
CA ASP A 523 -45.74 -4.79 24.88
C ASP A 523 -45.82 -4.39 26.36
N GLU A 524 -47.01 -4.21 26.91
CA GLU A 524 -47.28 -4.03 28.35
C GLU A 524 -47.72 -5.33 29.04
N ALA A 525 -47.58 -6.46 28.34
CA ALA A 525 -47.98 -7.79 28.78
C ALA A 525 -49.50 -8.01 28.93
N ALA A 526 -50.34 -7.07 28.51
CA ALA A 526 -51.80 -7.20 28.52
C ALA A 526 -52.29 -8.11 27.39
N VAL A 527 -53.36 -8.85 27.63
CA VAL A 527 -53.93 -9.80 26.67
C VAL A 527 -55.14 -9.18 25.98
N TYR A 528 -55.20 -9.34 24.66
CA TYR A 528 -56.27 -8.84 23.82
C TYR A 528 -56.92 -9.97 23.03
N GLN A 529 -58.24 -9.89 22.92
CA GLN A 529 -59.03 -10.60 21.94
C GLN A 529 -59.11 -9.74 20.68
N VAL A 530 -58.72 -10.30 19.55
CA VAL A 530 -58.81 -9.65 18.24
C VAL A 530 -59.66 -10.49 17.32
N ARG A 531 -60.73 -9.89 16.78
CA ARG A 531 -61.58 -10.50 15.77
C ARG A 531 -61.22 -9.93 14.42
N PHE A 532 -60.70 -10.79 13.53
CA PHE A 532 -60.38 -10.45 12.16
C PHE A 532 -61.52 -10.83 11.23
N HIS A 533 -61.91 -9.91 10.36
CA HIS A 533 -62.83 -10.15 9.26
C HIS A 533 -62.07 -10.04 7.94
N VAL A 534 -62.00 -11.16 7.22
CA VAL A 534 -61.38 -11.26 5.90
C VAL A 534 -62.49 -11.34 4.84
N PRO A 535 -62.49 -10.46 3.83
CA PRO A 535 -63.44 -10.53 2.72
C PRO A 535 -63.44 -11.90 2.03
N ASP A 536 -64.57 -12.27 1.43
CA ASP A 536 -64.69 -13.49 0.62
C ASP A 536 -64.16 -13.25 -0.80
N GLU A 537 -62.88 -12.87 -0.85
CA GLU A 537 -62.12 -12.61 -2.06
C GLU A 537 -60.90 -13.53 -2.10
N GLU A 538 -60.48 -13.90 -3.31
CA GLU A 538 -59.37 -14.84 -3.50
C GLU A 538 -58.02 -14.24 -3.05
N ASP A 539 -57.91 -12.89 -3.06
CA ASP A 539 -56.72 -12.15 -2.64
C ASP A 539 -57.04 -10.84 -1.89
N PRO A 540 -57.43 -10.92 -0.60
CA PRO A 540 -57.86 -9.75 0.17
C PRO A 540 -56.69 -8.80 0.46
N VAL A 541 -56.82 -7.55 0.02
CA VAL A 541 -55.83 -6.48 0.27
C VAL A 541 -56.12 -5.70 1.56
N GLU A 542 -57.34 -5.79 2.07
CA GLU A 542 -57.80 -5.15 3.30
C GLU A 542 -58.50 -6.16 4.21
N ILE A 543 -58.26 -6.02 5.51
CA ILE A 543 -58.93 -6.80 6.56
C ILE A 543 -59.41 -5.85 7.66
N ILE A 544 -60.48 -6.22 8.36
CA ILE A 544 -60.97 -5.46 9.52
C ILE A 544 -60.57 -6.20 10.79
N ALA A 545 -60.07 -5.47 11.79
CA ALA A 545 -59.73 -6.02 13.09
C ALA A 545 -60.51 -5.28 14.19
N GLU A 546 -61.31 -6.02 14.97
CA GLU A 546 -61.94 -5.52 16.19
C GLU A 546 -61.11 -5.94 17.40
N VAL A 547 -60.58 -4.98 18.15
CA VAL A 547 -59.67 -5.22 19.28
C VAL A 547 -60.40 -4.98 20.60
N ARG A 548 -60.30 -5.95 21.53
CA ARG A 548 -60.86 -5.87 22.88
C ARG A 548 -59.84 -6.36 23.91
N ARG A 549 -59.52 -5.53 24.91
CA ARG A 549 -58.71 -5.92 26.07
C ARG A 549 -59.47 -6.89 26.98
N LEU A 550 -58.78 -7.90 27.51
CA LEU A 550 -59.33 -8.90 28.43
C LEU A 550 -59.01 -8.62 29.89
#